data_AF-A0A832JWE7-F1
#
_entry.id   AF-A0A832JWE7-F1
#
_cell.length_a   1.000
_cell.length_b   1.000
_cell.length_c   1.000
_cell.angle_alpha   90.00
_cell.angle_beta   90.00
_cell.angle_gamma   90.00
#
_symmetry.space_group_name_H-M   'P 1'
#
loop_
_entity.id
_entity.type
_entity.pdbx_description
1 polymer ?
#
loop_
_entity_poly.entity_id
_entity_poly.type
_entity_poly.pdbx_seq_one_letter_code
_entity_poly.pdbx_strand_id
1 'polypeptide(L)'
;HCDGDTEIDDHHTVEDCGIVFGQALAKAVGDKRGIFRYGHAYVPLDEALSRVVIDLSGRPGLVFECDFTRALIGRFETELVSEFFRGFVNHAAVTLHIDNIRGDNAHHQAETIFKAFGRALRMALTEDERQLGVIPSTKGSL
;
A
#
# COMPACT_ATOMS: atom_id res chain seq x y z
N HIS A 1 -12.07 -2.04 -13.72
CA HIS A 1 -13.51 -1.70 -13.75
C HIS A 1 -14.12 -2.30 -12.50
N CYS A 2 -14.86 -1.51 -11.73
CA CYS A 2 -15.59 -1.96 -10.55
C CYS A 2 -17.01 -1.42 -10.70
N ASP A 3 -17.99 -2.29 -10.53
CA ASP A 3 -19.41 -1.96 -10.45
C ASP A 3 -19.86 -2.43 -9.07
N GLY A 4 -20.16 -1.47 -8.20
CA GLY A 4 -20.32 -1.70 -6.78
C GLY A 4 -21.48 -0.88 -6.22
N ASP A 5 -21.89 -1.23 -5.01
CA ASP A 5 -23.09 -0.76 -4.31
C ASP A 5 -22.92 0.62 -3.63
N THR A 6 -22.37 1.58 -4.38
CA THR A 6 -22.08 2.96 -3.91
C THR A 6 -23.32 3.77 -3.49
N GLU A 7 -24.52 3.28 -3.79
CA GLU A 7 -25.78 3.81 -3.27
C GLU A 7 -26.03 3.47 -1.79
N ILE A 8 -25.35 2.44 -1.27
CA ILE A 8 -25.35 2.06 0.15
C ILE A 8 -24.25 2.84 0.86
N ASP A 9 -23.00 2.57 0.50
CA ASP A 9 -21.80 3.31 0.88
C ASP A 9 -20.63 2.94 -0.07
N ASP A 10 -19.48 3.61 0.08
CA ASP A 10 -18.29 3.32 -0.73
C ASP A 10 -17.45 2.14 -0.17
N HIS A 11 -17.85 1.53 0.96
CA HIS A 11 -17.00 0.61 1.73
C HIS A 11 -16.66 -0.66 0.97
N HIS A 12 -17.68 -1.43 0.55
CA HIS A 12 -17.46 -2.70 -0.16
C HIS A 12 -16.69 -2.46 -1.47
N THR A 13 -17.05 -1.41 -2.19
CA THR A 13 -16.40 -1.04 -3.46
C THR A 13 -14.90 -0.78 -3.25
N VAL A 14 -14.52 -0.04 -2.22
CA VAL A 14 -13.11 0.30 -1.93
C VAL A 14 -12.34 -0.89 -1.38
N GLU A 15 -12.94 -1.66 -0.47
CA GLU A 15 -12.33 -2.88 0.08
C GLU A 15 -12.05 -3.88 -1.05
N ASP A 16 -13.04 -4.19 -1.89
CA ASP A 16 -12.91 -5.13 -3.01
C ASP A 16 -11.85 -4.67 -4.02
N CYS A 17 -11.75 -3.37 -4.28
CA CYS A 17 -10.66 -2.82 -5.08
C CYS A 17 -9.29 -3.10 -4.46
N GLY A 18 -9.14 -2.94 -3.14
CA GLY A 18 -7.94 -3.29 -2.41
C GLY A 18 -7.61 -4.79 -2.49
N ILE A 19 -8.61 -5.64 -2.29
CA ILE A 19 -8.51 -7.11 -2.38
C ILE A 19 -8.01 -7.53 -3.76
N VAL A 20 -8.70 -7.13 -4.83
CA VAL A 20 -8.38 -7.53 -6.21
C VAL A 20 -7.01 -7.00 -6.60
N PHE A 21 -6.64 -5.80 -6.16
CA PHE A 21 -5.31 -5.26 -6.43
C PHE A 21 -4.22 -6.05 -5.71
N GLY A 22 -4.42 -6.43 -4.44
CA GLY A 22 -3.51 -7.28 -3.70
C GLY A 22 -3.32 -8.65 -4.35
N GLN A 23 -4.41 -9.30 -4.77
CA GLN A 23 -4.37 -10.56 -5.50
C GLN A 23 -3.63 -10.44 -6.84
N ALA A 24 -3.85 -9.34 -7.58
CA ALA A 24 -3.16 -9.08 -8.83
C ALA A 24 -1.65 -8.92 -8.62
N LEU A 25 -1.24 -8.19 -7.58
CA LEU A 25 0.16 -8.05 -7.21
C LEU A 25 0.79 -9.40 -6.83
N ALA A 26 0.14 -10.19 -5.98
CA ALA A 26 0.64 -11.50 -5.57
C ALA A 26 0.85 -12.44 -6.76
N LYS A 27 -0.05 -12.40 -7.75
CA LYS A 27 0.10 -13.14 -9.02
C LYS A 27 1.25 -12.60 -9.86
N ALA A 28 1.37 -11.28 -9.97
CA ALA A 28 2.36 -10.63 -10.85
C ALA A 28 3.80 -10.79 -10.34
N VAL A 29 4.03 -10.74 -9.03
CA VAL A 29 5.37 -10.84 -8.43
C VAL A 29 5.92 -12.29 -8.43
N GLY A 30 5.05 -13.29 -8.57
CA GLY A 30 5.44 -14.69 -8.62
C GLY A 30 6.17 -15.14 -7.36
N ASP A 31 7.32 -15.80 -7.53
CA ASP A 31 8.13 -16.35 -6.43
C ASP A 31 9.09 -15.33 -5.80
N LYS A 32 8.98 -14.06 -6.18
CA LYS A 32 9.72 -12.91 -5.61
C LYS A 32 11.24 -13.05 -5.71
N ARG A 33 11.74 -13.84 -6.67
CA ARG A 33 13.17 -13.98 -6.90
C ARG A 33 13.76 -12.74 -7.55
N GLY A 34 14.98 -12.40 -7.13
CA GLY A 34 15.78 -11.37 -7.80
C GLY A 34 15.26 -9.95 -7.65
N ILE A 35 14.34 -9.68 -6.73
CA ILE A 35 13.86 -8.32 -6.43
C ILE A 35 14.45 -7.82 -5.11
N PHE A 36 14.44 -6.51 -4.90
CA PHE A 36 14.88 -5.92 -3.62
C PHE A 36 14.05 -6.37 -2.42
N ARG A 37 12.81 -6.81 -2.63
CA ARG A 37 11.82 -7.25 -1.63
C ARG A 37 11.34 -6.14 -0.68
N TYR A 38 12.25 -5.29 -0.25
CA TYR A 38 12.00 -4.15 0.62
C TYR A 38 11.96 -2.87 -0.20
N GLY A 39 11.05 -1.98 0.17
CA GLY A 39 10.97 -0.66 -0.42
C GLY A 39 10.50 0.35 0.60
N HIS A 40 10.95 1.59 0.45
CA HIS A 40 10.45 2.70 1.24
C HIS A 40 10.44 3.99 0.44
N ALA A 41 9.57 4.91 0.83
CA ALA A 41 9.57 6.26 0.28
C ALA A 41 9.02 7.26 1.30
N TYR A 42 9.55 8.48 1.23
CA TYR A 42 8.97 9.65 1.84
C TYR A 42 8.47 10.53 0.71
N VAL A 43 7.22 10.98 0.78
CA VAL A 43 6.64 11.85 -0.24
C VAL A 43 5.90 13.00 0.43
N PRO A 44 6.29 14.26 0.13
CA PRO A 44 5.51 15.42 0.50
C PRO A 44 4.45 15.77 -0.55
N LEU A 45 3.45 16.52 -0.10
CA LEU A 45 2.56 17.31 -0.94
C LEU A 45 2.21 18.55 -0.12
N ASP A 46 2.74 19.70 -0.53
CA ASP A 46 2.68 20.94 0.23
C ASP A 46 3.07 20.74 1.71
N GLU A 47 2.15 20.93 2.65
CA GLU A 47 2.38 20.80 4.09
C GLU A 47 2.38 19.35 4.58
N ALA A 48 1.83 18.42 3.81
CA ALA A 48 1.74 17.01 4.19
C ALA A 48 3.02 16.24 3.84
N LEU A 49 3.37 15.26 4.67
CA LEU A 49 4.47 14.32 4.44
C LEU A 49 4.09 12.93 4.93
N SER A 50 4.18 11.94 4.05
CA SER A 50 3.99 10.53 4.42
C SER A 50 5.23 9.70 4.17
N ARG A 51 5.44 8.70 5.02
CA ARG A 51 6.38 7.59 4.83
C ARG A 51 5.59 6.32 4.59
N VAL A 52 6.04 5.53 3.60
CA VAL A 52 5.56 4.16 3.41
C VAL A 52 6.75 3.22 3.32
N VAL A 53 6.65 2.09 4.02
CA VAL A 53 7.65 1.01 4.01
C VAL A 53 6.93 -0.30 3.72
N ILE A 54 7.44 -1.08 2.78
CA ILE A 54 6.87 -2.37 2.37
C ILE A 54 7.94 -3.47 2.41
N ASP A 55 7.55 -4.64 2.90
CA ASP A 55 8.25 -5.92 2.76
C ASP A 55 7.32 -6.89 2.01
N LEU A 56 7.76 -7.36 0.83
CA LEU A 56 7.10 -8.43 0.06
C LEU A 56 7.29 -9.79 0.74
N SER A 57 6.79 -9.88 1.97
CA SER A 57 7.26 -10.81 3.00
C SER A 57 6.60 -12.19 2.97
N GLY A 58 5.49 -12.33 2.24
CA GLY A 58 4.60 -13.48 2.32
C GLY A 58 3.71 -13.47 3.57
N ARG A 59 3.75 -12.41 4.38
CA ARG A 59 3.00 -12.29 5.64
C ARG A 59 2.17 -11.01 5.64
N PRO A 60 0.84 -11.11 5.70
CA PRO A 60 -0.01 -9.94 5.77
C PRO A 60 0.22 -9.19 7.09
N GLY A 61 0.39 -7.88 7.00
CA GLY A 61 0.46 -7.01 8.16
C GLY A 61 0.35 -5.54 7.75
N LEU A 62 -0.49 -4.78 8.45
CA LEU A 62 -0.67 -3.35 8.23
C LEU A 62 -0.45 -2.60 9.55
N VAL A 63 0.43 -1.60 9.50
CA VAL A 63 0.46 -0.50 10.47
C VAL A 63 0.08 0.75 9.70
N PHE A 64 -1.00 1.42 10.12
CA PHE A 64 -1.54 2.59 9.44
C PHE A 64 -1.73 3.70 10.46
N GLU A 65 -0.87 4.71 10.40
CA GLU A 65 -0.84 5.85 11.31
C GLU A 65 -1.12 7.12 10.51
N CYS A 66 -2.38 7.55 10.48
CA CYS A 66 -2.77 8.81 9.86
C CYS A 66 -4.02 9.37 10.54
N ASP A 67 -3.81 10.40 11.35
CA ASP A 67 -4.90 11.20 11.92
C ASP A 67 -5.42 12.15 10.83
N PHE A 68 -6.37 11.67 10.03
CA PHE A 68 -7.01 12.49 9.02
C PHE A 68 -7.70 13.69 9.67
N THR A 69 -7.40 14.88 9.16
CA THR A 69 -7.95 16.14 9.69
C THR A 69 -9.44 16.35 9.38
N ARG A 70 -10.00 15.55 8.47
CA ARG A 70 -11.42 15.57 8.07
C ARG A 70 -11.90 14.14 7.82
N ALA A 71 -13.17 13.88 8.06
CA ALA A 71 -13.80 12.59 7.75
C ALA A 71 -14.04 12.38 6.24
N LEU A 72 -14.07 13.46 5.44
CA LEU A 72 -14.41 13.42 4.03
C LEU A 72 -13.41 14.22 3.17
N ILE A 73 -13.06 13.66 2.01
CA ILE A 73 -12.42 14.34 0.89
C ILE A 73 -13.45 14.39 -0.26
N GLY A 74 -14.14 15.52 -0.41
CA GLY A 74 -15.31 15.58 -1.29
C GLY A 74 -16.43 14.68 -0.77
N ARG A 75 -16.72 13.58 -1.49
CA ARG A 75 -17.67 12.54 -1.06
C ARG A 75 -17.01 11.30 -0.44
N PHE A 76 -15.68 11.20 -0.55
CA PHE A 76 -14.94 10.00 -0.17
C PHE A 76 -14.61 10.03 1.32
N GLU A 77 -14.97 8.97 2.04
CA GLU A 77 -14.67 8.80 3.46
C GLU A 77 -13.20 8.46 3.68
N THR A 78 -12.51 9.24 4.51
CA THR A 78 -11.06 9.09 4.70
C THR A 78 -10.67 7.78 5.38
N GLU A 79 -11.56 7.19 6.16
CA GLU A 79 -11.31 5.88 6.78
C GLU A 79 -11.12 4.76 5.74
N LEU A 80 -11.76 4.88 4.58
CA LEU A 80 -11.68 3.91 3.49
C LEU A 80 -10.27 3.80 2.88
N VAL A 81 -9.39 4.79 3.10
CA VAL A 81 -7.97 4.67 2.76
C VAL A 81 -7.34 3.49 3.50
N SER A 82 -7.62 3.35 4.79
CA SER A 82 -7.09 2.25 5.60
C SER A 82 -7.70 0.91 5.19
N GLU A 83 -8.99 0.88 4.85
CA GLU A 83 -9.68 -0.32 4.39
C GLU A 83 -9.17 -0.83 3.04
N PHE A 84 -8.90 0.07 2.09
CA PHE A 84 -8.21 -0.28 0.84
C PHE A 84 -6.88 -0.99 1.13
N PHE A 85 -6.04 -0.41 2.02
CA PHE A 85 -4.74 -1.00 2.34
C PHE A 85 -4.89 -2.31 3.13
N ARG A 86 -5.92 -2.45 3.96
CA ARG A 86 -6.22 -3.69 4.69
C ARG A 86 -6.59 -4.82 3.73
N GLY A 87 -7.49 -4.55 2.79
CA GLY A 87 -7.83 -5.47 1.71
C GLY A 87 -6.60 -5.85 0.87
N PHE A 88 -5.77 -4.86 0.52
CA PHE A 88 -4.52 -5.06 -0.22
C PHE A 88 -3.52 -5.95 0.53
N VAL A 89 -3.16 -5.64 1.79
CA VAL A 89 -2.09 -6.39 2.50
C VAL A 89 -2.47 -7.85 2.73
N ASN A 90 -3.75 -8.11 3.01
CA ASN A 90 -4.27 -9.44 3.27
C ASN A 90 -4.13 -10.35 2.04
N HIS A 91 -4.31 -9.79 0.85
CA HIS A 91 -4.33 -10.56 -0.39
C HIS A 91 -3.03 -10.47 -1.20
N ALA A 92 -2.23 -9.43 -0.98
CA ALA A 92 -0.86 -9.36 -1.49
C ALA A 92 0.12 -10.21 -0.64
N ALA A 93 -0.27 -10.57 0.59
CA ALA A 93 0.57 -11.22 1.59
C ALA A 93 1.89 -10.44 1.83
N VAL A 94 1.75 -9.16 2.15
CA VAL A 94 2.87 -8.23 2.39
C VAL A 94 2.75 -7.56 3.74
N THR A 95 3.89 -7.11 4.27
CA THR A 95 3.92 -6.26 5.45
C THR A 95 4.08 -4.82 5.01
N LEU A 96 3.18 -3.95 5.46
CA LEU A 96 3.11 -2.55 5.05
C LEU A 96 3.00 -1.65 6.28
N HIS A 97 3.86 -0.63 6.34
CA HIS A 97 3.81 0.44 7.33
C HIS A 97 3.55 1.75 6.60
N ILE A 98 2.54 2.49 7.04
CA ILE A 98 2.14 3.79 6.52
C ILE A 98 2.11 4.75 7.69
N ASP A 99 2.89 5.84 7.58
CA ASP A 99 2.88 6.93 8.54
C ASP A 99 2.60 8.26 7.79
N ASN A 100 1.53 8.97 8.12
CA ASN A 100 1.44 10.40 7.83
C ASN A 100 2.16 11.16 8.95
N ILE A 101 3.35 11.66 8.65
CA ILE A 101 4.22 12.30 9.65
C ILE A 101 3.68 13.68 10.03
N ARG A 102 3.04 14.36 9.08
CA ARG A 102 2.37 15.66 9.25
C ARG A 102 1.44 15.92 8.06
N GLY A 103 0.49 16.82 8.24
CA GLY A 103 -0.38 17.37 7.20
C GLY A 103 -1.62 17.99 7.81
N ASP A 104 -2.12 19.08 7.20
CA ASP A 104 -3.30 19.80 7.69
C ASP A 104 -4.50 19.64 6.75
N ASN A 105 -4.26 19.24 5.50
CA ASN A 105 -5.28 18.97 4.50
C ASN A 105 -5.44 17.46 4.29
N ALA A 106 -6.64 16.93 4.59
CA ALA A 106 -6.95 15.50 4.43
C ALA A 106 -6.71 14.95 3.01
N HIS A 107 -6.95 15.74 1.96
CA HIS A 107 -6.61 15.37 0.59
C HIS A 107 -5.10 15.18 0.45
N HIS A 108 -4.32 16.13 0.95
CA HIS A 108 -2.86 16.08 0.88
C HIS A 108 -2.33 14.87 1.67
N GLN A 109 -2.88 14.61 2.87
CA GLN A 109 -2.55 13.44 3.68
C GLN A 109 -2.79 12.12 2.93
N ALA A 110 -3.95 11.96 2.29
CA ALA A 110 -4.28 10.75 1.54
C ALA A 110 -3.37 10.61 0.30
N GLU A 111 -3.19 11.68 -0.47
CA GLU A 111 -2.42 11.64 -1.70
C GLU A 111 -0.93 11.36 -1.45
N THR A 112 -0.33 11.89 -0.37
CA THR A 112 1.04 11.56 0.01
C THR A 112 1.21 10.10 0.37
N ILE A 113 0.24 9.49 1.06
CA ILE A 113 0.24 8.05 1.37
C ILE A 113 0.30 7.23 0.08
N PHE A 114 -0.61 7.47 -0.87
CA PHE A 114 -0.65 6.72 -2.12
C PHE A 114 0.61 6.94 -2.98
N LYS A 115 1.13 8.17 -3.05
CA LYS A 115 2.38 8.44 -3.77
C LYS A 115 3.58 7.75 -3.14
N ALA A 116 3.68 7.77 -1.81
CA ALA A 116 4.75 7.07 -1.10
C ALA A 116 4.62 5.56 -1.27
N PHE A 117 3.41 5.01 -1.18
CA PHE A 117 3.14 3.60 -1.45
C PHE A 117 3.57 3.19 -2.86
N GLY A 118 3.20 3.94 -3.91
CA GLY A 118 3.60 3.62 -5.28
C GLY A 118 5.13 3.62 -5.48
N ARG A 119 5.84 4.57 -4.85
CA ARG A 119 7.31 4.62 -4.91
C ARG A 119 7.98 3.49 -4.12
N ALA A 120 7.48 3.19 -2.92
CA ALA A 120 7.98 2.11 -2.09
C ALA A 120 7.76 0.75 -2.76
N LEU A 121 6.57 0.52 -3.31
CA LEU A 121 6.24 -0.70 -4.06
C LEU A 121 7.13 -0.86 -5.29
N ARG A 122 7.33 0.21 -6.07
CA ARG A 122 8.26 0.19 -7.21
C ARG A 122 9.66 -0.24 -6.77
N MET A 123 10.18 0.34 -5.69
CA MET A 123 11.50 -0.02 -5.17
C MET A 123 11.56 -1.50 -4.80
N ALA A 124 10.58 -2.01 -4.04
CA ALA A 124 10.53 -3.39 -3.60
C ALA A 124 10.45 -4.41 -4.75
N LEU A 125 9.77 -4.05 -5.84
CA LEU A 125 9.63 -4.86 -7.05
C LEU A 125 10.78 -4.70 -8.04
N THR A 126 11.68 -3.74 -7.85
CA THR A 126 12.80 -3.54 -8.77
C THR A 126 13.77 -4.71 -8.67
N GLU A 127 14.30 -5.15 -9.80
CA GLU A 127 15.30 -6.21 -9.86
C GLU A 127 16.57 -5.78 -9.10
N ASP A 128 17.08 -6.67 -8.24
CA ASP A 128 18.37 -6.53 -7.59
C ASP A 128 19.40 -7.32 -8.41
N GLU A 129 20.20 -6.61 -9.21
CA GLU A 129 21.27 -7.18 -10.04
C GLU A 129 22.25 -8.05 -9.23
N ARG A 130 22.37 -7.83 -7.91
CA ARG A 130 23.26 -8.59 -7.02
C ARG A 130 22.64 -9.89 -6.50
N GLN A 131 21.34 -10.08 -6.69
CA GLN A 131 20.58 -11.23 -6.19
C GLN A 131 19.70 -11.89 -7.25
N LEU A 132 20.01 -11.71 -8.54
CA LEU A 132 19.27 -12.30 -9.65
C LEU A 132 19.04 -13.81 -9.44
N GLY A 133 17.78 -14.24 -9.58
CA GLY A 133 17.38 -15.65 -9.44
C GLY A 133 17.39 -16.20 -8.00
N VAL A 134 17.78 -15.39 -7.00
CA VAL A 134 17.79 -15.76 -5.58
C VAL A 134 16.52 -15.25 -4.90
N ILE A 135 15.92 -16.08 -4.03
CA ILE A 135 14.84 -15.62 -3.14
C ILE A 135 15.50 -14.78 -2.04
N PRO A 136 15.14 -13.49 -1.86
CA PRO A 136 15.76 -12.59 -0.89
C PRO A 136 15.27 -12.90 0.55
N SER A 137 15.56 -14.10 1.05
CA SER A 137 15.13 -14.62 2.35
C SER A 137 16.15 -15.61 2.89
N THR A 138 16.57 -15.43 4.14
CA THR A 138 17.47 -16.36 4.83
C THR A 138 16.85 -17.75 5.04
N LYS A 139 15.52 -17.87 4.94
CA LYS A 139 14.80 -19.16 5.03
C LYS A 139 14.74 -19.91 3.70
N GLY A 140 15.12 -19.27 2.59
CA GLY A 140 15.02 -19.85 1.24
C GLY A 140 13.60 -19.88 0.67
N SER A 141 12.61 -19.28 1.35
CA SER A 141 11.20 -19.18 0.91
C SER A 141 10.54 -17.87 1.36
N LEU A 142 9.48 -17.47 0.64
CA LEU A 142 8.64 -16.27 0.81
C LEU A 142 7.21 -16.50 0.30
#